data_AF-A0A1F6CTU5-F1
#
_entry.id   AF-A0A1F6CTU5-F1
#
_cell.length_a   1.000
_cell.length_b   1.000
_cell.length_c   1.000
_cell.angle_alpha   90.00
_cell.angle_beta   90.00
_cell.angle_gamma   90.00
#
_symmetry.space_group_name_H-M   'P 1'
#
loop_
_entity.id
_entity.type
_entity.pdbx_description
1 polymer ?
#
loop_
_entity_poly.entity_id
_entity_poly.type
_entity_poly.pdbx_seq_one_letter_code
_entity_poly.pdbx_strand_id
1 'polypeptide(L)' 'MRITDVTLQLIQSDCGRKWTHVRVHTDEGLTGIGEATYSHKETVVASMVEALKPHVIGRDPLDAEGIYRDLYVS' A
#
# COMPACT_ATOMS: atom_id res chain seq x y z
N MET A 1 -13.31 -8.36 9.39
CA MET A 1 -12.65 -7.35 8.56
C MET A 1 -11.81 -8.00 7.47
N ARG A 2 -11.95 -7.56 6.22
CA ARG A 2 -11.07 -7.96 5.11
C ARG A 2 -10.67 -6.76 4.26
N ILE A 3 -9.48 -6.81 3.68
CA ILE A 3 -9.01 -5.80 2.73
C ILE A 3 -9.83 -5.90 1.44
N THR A 4 -10.42 -4.80 1.01
CA THR A 4 -11.22 -4.70 -0.21
C THR A 4 -10.48 -3.99 -1.34
N ASP A 5 -9.60 -3.06 -0.99
CA ASP A 5 -8.84 -2.30 -1.98
C ASP A 5 -7.54 -1.73 -1.38
N VAL A 6 -6.56 -1.49 -2.24
CA VAL A 6 -5.36 -0.73 -1.91
C VAL A 6 -5.20 0.36 -2.96
N THR A 7 -5.08 1.60 -2.52
CA THR A 7 -4.91 2.77 -3.38
C THR A 7 -3.69 3.58 -3.00
N LEU A 8 -3.21 4.35 -3.96
CA LEU A 8 -2.05 5.22 -3.83
C LEU A 8 -2.40 6.67 -4.11
N GLN A 9 -1.79 7.55 -3.33
CA GLN A 9 -1.83 8.99 -3.57
C GLN A 9 -0.40 9.52 -3.62
N LEU A 10 -0.02 10.06 -4.77
CA LEU A 10 1.26 10.75 -4.96
C LEU A 10 1.05 12.25 -4.69
N ILE A 11 1.68 12.77 -3.65
CA ILE A 11 1.54 14.16 -3.21
C ILE A 11 2.84 14.89 -3.51
N GLN A 12 2.76 15.99 -4.26
CA GLN A 12 3.93 16.81 -4.57
C GLN A 12 4.54 17.39 -3.28
N SER A 13 5.85 17.22 -3.09
CA SER A 13 6.59 17.88 -2.01
C SER A 13 7.36 19.11 -2.53
N ASP A 14 7.90 19.88 -1.59
CA ASP A 14 8.68 21.11 -1.82
C ASP A 14 10.03 20.90 -2.52
N CYS A 15 10.70 19.77 -2.26
CA CYS A 15 12.01 19.44 -2.83
C CYS A 15 11.97 18.63 -4.15
N GLY A 16 10.86 18.65 -4.88
CA GLY A 16 10.75 18.03 -6.21
C GLY A 16 10.58 16.50 -6.21
N ARG A 17 10.49 15.86 -5.04
CA ARG A 17 10.00 14.48 -4.89
C ARG A 17 8.49 14.46 -4.67
N LYS A 18 7.89 13.28 -4.62
CA LYS A 18 6.50 13.09 -4.17
C LYS A 18 6.45 12.20 -2.94
N TRP A 19 5.58 12.54 -1.99
CA TRP A 19 5.21 11.61 -0.93
C TRP A 19 4.26 10.55 -1.50
N THR A 20 4.51 9.29 -1.15
CA THR A 20 3.77 8.14 -1.66
C THR A 20 2.90 7.58 -0.55
N HIS A 21 1.65 8.03 -0.46
CA HIS A 21 0.72 7.57 0.56
C HIS A 21 -0.04 6.35 0.08
N VAL A 22 -0.02 5.29 0.88
CA VAL A 22 -0.77 4.05 0.66
C VAL A 22 -2.02 4.10 1.52
N ARG A 23 -3.17 3.69 0.96
CA ARG A 23 -4.42 3.54 1.69
C ARG A 23 -4.92 2.11 1.52
N VAL A 24 -5.26 1.47 2.64
CA VAL A 24 -5.80 0.11 2.68
C VAL A 24 -7.24 0.19 3.13
N HIS A 25 -8.16 -0.17 2.23
CA HIS A 25 -9.61 -0.10 2.47
C HIS A 25 -10.14 -1.47 2.91
N THR A 26 -11.15 -1.45 3.77
CA THR A 26 -11.77 -2.67 4.31
C THR A 26 -13.26 -2.74 4.01
N ASP A 27 -13.85 -3.92 4.17
CA ASP A 27 -15.30 -4.13 4.04
C ASP A 27 -16.13 -3.55 5.18
N GLU A 28 -15.50 -3.16 6.29
CA GLU A 28 -16.14 -2.48 7.41
C GLU A 28 -16.11 -0.94 7.28
N GLY A 29 -15.61 -0.42 6.15
CA GLY A 29 -15.52 1.02 5.88
C GLY A 29 -14.32 1.71 6.55
N LEU A 30 -13.45 0.97 7.23
CA LEU A 30 -12.19 1.48 7.78
C LEU A 30 -11.13 1.62 6.69
N THR A 31 -10.30 2.66 6.80
CA THR A 31 -9.15 2.88 5.92
C THR A 31 -7.88 3.07 6.75
N GLY A 32 -6.90 2.18 6.57
CA GLY A 32 -5.55 2.33 7.10
C GLY A 32 -4.70 3.22 6.20
N ILE A 33 -3.81 4.02 6.78
CA ILE A 33 -2.90 4.92 6.05
C ILE A 33 -1.46 4.46 6.29
N GLY A 34 -0.68 4.38 5.23
CA GLY A 34 0.76 4.10 5.26
C GLY A 34 1.53 5.05 4.32
N GLU A 35 2.86 5.05 4.46
CA GLU A 35 3.75 5.89 3.67
C GLU A 35 4.89 5.02 3.11
N ALA A 36 5.13 5.14 1.80
CA ALA A 36 6.12 4.35 1.06
C ALA A 36 7.03 5.25 0.21
N THR A 37 7.39 6.44 0.70
CA THR A 37 8.14 7.40 -0.11
C THR A 37 9.51 6.86 -0.46
N TYR A 38 9.76 6.72 -1.77
CA TYR A 38 11.09 6.51 -2.30
C TYR A 38 11.41 7.63 -3.29
N SER A 39 12.20 8.61 -2.83
CA SER A 39 12.45 9.86 -3.54
C SER A 39 12.88 9.63 -4.98
N HIS A 40 12.19 10.28 -5.92
CA HIS A 40 12.40 10.21 -7.37
C HIS A 40 12.17 8.84 -8.01
N LYS A 41 11.56 7.90 -7.27
CA LYS A 41 11.20 6.56 -7.72
C LYS A 41 9.74 6.24 -7.41
N GLU A 42 8.91 7.28 -7.29
CA GLU A 42 7.53 7.17 -6.82
C GLU A 42 6.66 6.38 -7.78
N THR A 43 6.94 6.46 -9.09
CA THR A 43 6.25 5.63 -10.10
C THR A 43 6.63 4.15 -9.99
N VAL A 44 7.88 3.84 -9.64
CA VAL A 44 8.34 2.46 -9.41
C VAL A 44 7.65 1.87 -8.18
N VAL A 45 7.60 2.62 -7.08
CA VAL A 45 6.86 2.21 -5.89
C VAL A 45 5.37 2.05 -6.21
N ALA A 46 4.80 2.96 -7.01
CA ALA A 46 3.41 2.85 -7.39
C ALA A 46 3.10 1.58 -8.16
N SER A 47 3.94 1.23 -9.15
CA SER A 47 3.82 -0.03 -9.88
C SER A 47 4.01 -1.26 -8.98
N MET A 48 4.92 -1.19 -8.01
CA MET A 48 5.12 -2.28 -7.04
C MET A 48 3.86 -2.52 -6.20
N VAL A 49 3.23 -1.47 -5.67
CA VAL A 49 2.01 -1.62 -4.87
C VAL A 49 0.86 -2.20 -5.70
N GLU A 50 0.67 -1.74 -6.94
CA GLU A 50 -0.34 -2.34 -7.82
C GLU A 50 -0.05 -3.82 -8.14
N ALA A 51 1.21 -4.19 -8.29
CA ALA A 51 1.61 -5.59 -8.49
C ALA A 51 1.39 -6.47 -7.26
N LEU A 52 1.61 -5.93 -6.05
CA LEU A 52 1.43 -6.67 -4.78
C LEU A 52 -0.02 -6.69 -4.31
N LYS A 53 -0.85 -5.74 -4.76
CA LYS A 53 -2.26 -5.60 -4.34
C LYS A 53 -3.06 -6.91 -4.41
N PRO A 54 -3.00 -7.74 -5.48
CA PRO A 54 -3.75 -9.00 -5.54
C PRO A 54 -3.41 -9.99 -4.42
N HIS A 55 -2.21 -9.90 -3.82
CA HIS A 55 -1.79 -10.79 -2.73
C HIS A 55 -2.40 -10.42 -1.37
N VAL A 56 -2.92 -9.20 -1.23
CA VAL A 56 -3.49 -8.70 0.04
C VAL A 56 -5.01 -8.56 0.02
N ILE A 57 -5.65 -8.49 -1.16
CA ILE A 57 -7.11 -8.44 -1.26
C ILE A 57 -7.74 -9.67 -0.59
N GLY A 58 -8.76 -9.45 0.23
CA GLY A 58 -9.50 -10.49 0.96
C GLY A 58 -8.83 -10.97 2.25
N ARG A 59 -7.60 -10.55 2.55
CA ARG A 59 -6.89 -10.89 3.80
C ARG A 59 -7.43 -10.10 4.98
N ASP A 60 -7.30 -10.66 6.19
CA ASP A 60 -7.54 -9.93 7.42
C ASP A 60 -6.41 -8.90 7.64
N PRO A 61 -6.69 -7.60 7.66
CA PRO A 61 -5.66 -6.58 7.84
C PRO A 61 -4.97 -6.62 9.22
N LEU A 62 -5.52 -7.35 10.21
CA LEU A 62 -4.88 -7.54 11.51
C LEU A 62 -3.80 -8.65 11.49
N ASP A 63 -3.74 -9.47 10.45
CA ASP A 63 -2.67 -10.45 10.18
C ASP A 63 -1.48 -9.79 9.45
N ALA A 64 -1.00 -8.65 9.96
CA ALA A 64 0.02 -7.86 9.28
C ALA A 64 1.36 -8.62 9.10
N GLU A 65 1.77 -9.41 10.10
CA GLU A 65 2.98 -10.25 10.05
C GLU A 65 2.84 -11.37 9.00
N GLY A 66 1.69 -12.04 8.95
CA GLY A 66 1.42 -13.09 7.97
C GLY A 66 1.42 -12.55 6.55
N ILE A 67 0.75 -11.41 6.33
CA ILE A 67 0.77 -10.71 5.04
C ILE A 67 2.21 -10.33 4.66
N TYR A 68 2.97 -9.71 5.56
CA TYR A 68 4.35 -9.32 5.29
C TYR A 68 5.22 -10.52 4.89
N ARG A 69 5.14 -11.61 5.66
CA ARG A 69 5.90 -12.82 5.40
C ARG A 69 5.57 -13.42 4.04
N ASP A 70 4.29 -13.46 3.67
CA ASP A 70 3.85 -13.97 2.37
C ASP A 70 4.44 -13.12 1.23
N LEU A 71 4.38 -11.78 1.35
CA LEU A 71 4.94 -10.87 0.34
C LEU A 71 6.47 -10.93 0.23
N TYR A 72 7.17 -11.29 1.31
CA TYR A 72 8.62 -11.35 1.34
C TYR A 72 9.19 -12.63 0.75
N VAL A 73 8.49 -13.76 0.92
CA VAL A 73 8.97 -15.09 0.50
C VAL A 73 8.46 -15.54 -0.87
N SER A 74 7.45 -14.86 -1.42
CA SER A 74 6.86 -15.12 -2.74
C SER A 74 7.61 -14.43 -3.88
#